data_AF-A0A2V8UEB4-F1
#
_entry.id   AF-A0A2V8UEB4-F1
#
_cell.length_a   1.000
_cell.length_b   1.000
_cell.length_c   1.000
_cell.angle_alpha   90.00
_cell.angle_beta   90.00
_cell.angle_gamma   90.00
#
_symmetry.space_group_name_H-M   'P 1'
#
loop_
_entity.id
_entity.type
_entity.pdbx_description
1 polymer ?
#
loop_
_entity_poly.entity_id
_entity_poly.type
_entity_poly.pdbx_seq_one_letter_code
_entity_poly.pdbx_strand_id
1 'polypeptide(L)'
;MRAALSESRRPPPGGRRATPSCQDSRPGCPLLDHGTRQHKSLDLNPKALGTRTNLAATDAAEGRYPEAAARLEAVNAEGPGDPWIMGHLGYAYAKAGRTAEARRILATLTGAHPAATLHIAAVHAGLGETSRALEWLDRGVATHSPSMLWLKTDFRFVGLRSEPRYVAQAKSLP
;
A
#
# COMPACT_ATOMS: atom_id res chain seq x y z
N MET A 1 -53.67 -7.22 -59.03
CA MET A 1 -54.66 -7.44 -57.95
C MET A 1 -54.11 -6.85 -56.67
N ARG A 2 -54.82 -5.84 -56.11
CA ARG A 2 -54.75 -5.27 -54.75
C ARG A 2 -53.37 -4.80 -54.25
N ALA A 3 -53.16 -3.48 -54.12
CA ALA A 3 -53.59 -2.65 -52.98
C ALA A 3 -52.84 -3.03 -51.69
N ALA A 4 -52.33 -2.15 -50.84
CA ALA A 4 -52.31 -0.70 -50.76
C ALA A 4 -51.68 -0.39 -49.38
N LEU A 5 -51.03 0.78 -49.24
CA LEU A 5 -50.95 1.60 -48.01
C LEU A 5 -50.10 1.07 -46.84
N SER A 6 -49.46 1.90 -46.02
CA SER A 6 -49.07 3.31 -46.13
C SER A 6 -47.99 3.58 -45.08
N GLU A 7 -47.18 4.59 -45.38
CA GLU A 7 -46.67 5.60 -44.45
C GLU A 7 -45.67 5.24 -43.32
N SER A 8 -44.48 5.81 -43.54
CA SER A 8 -43.88 6.85 -42.68
C SER A 8 -43.51 6.46 -41.26
N ARG A 9 -42.20 6.50 -40.97
CA ARG A 9 -41.65 7.20 -39.79
C ARG A 9 -40.14 7.43 -39.94
N ARG A 10 -39.76 8.65 -39.54
CA ARG A 10 -38.43 9.31 -39.54
C ARG A 10 -37.34 8.55 -38.74
N PRO A 11 -36.05 8.93 -38.91
CA PRO A 11 -34.90 8.13 -38.45
C PRO A 11 -34.52 8.42 -37.00
N PRO A 12 -33.72 7.54 -36.35
CA PRO A 12 -32.87 7.95 -35.25
C PRO A 12 -31.36 7.74 -35.54
N PRO A 13 -30.50 8.48 -34.81
CA PRO A 13 -29.07 8.61 -35.08
C PRO A 13 -28.25 7.57 -34.29
N GLY A 14 -27.01 7.32 -34.72
CA GLY A 14 -25.98 6.71 -33.88
C GLY A 14 -25.53 5.32 -34.30
N GLY A 15 -24.55 5.27 -35.20
CA GLY A 15 -23.70 4.10 -35.43
C GLY A 15 -22.28 4.42 -34.99
N ARG A 16 -21.84 3.79 -33.90
CA ARG A 16 -20.58 4.02 -33.20
C ARG A 16 -19.38 3.86 -34.13
N ARG A 17 -18.45 4.82 -34.09
CA ARG A 17 -17.10 4.65 -34.64
C ARG A 17 -16.45 3.42 -33.99
N ALA A 18 -15.80 2.64 -34.84
CA ALA A 18 -14.96 1.51 -34.47
C ALA A 18 -14.06 1.85 -33.28
N THR A 19 -14.02 0.94 -32.30
CA THR A 19 -13.03 0.93 -31.23
C THR A 19 -11.64 0.83 -31.84
N PRO A 20 -10.71 1.77 -31.59
CA PRO A 20 -9.30 1.50 -31.81
C PRO A 20 -8.84 0.56 -30.70
N SER A 21 -8.40 -0.62 -31.10
CA SER A 21 -7.63 -1.55 -30.28
C SER A 21 -6.52 -0.82 -29.53
N CYS A 22 -6.47 -0.98 -28.21
CA CYS A 22 -5.38 -0.51 -27.36
C CYS A 22 -4.06 -1.21 -27.74
N GLN A 23 -3.37 -0.72 -28.75
CA GLN A 23 -1.99 -1.08 -29.05
C GLN A 23 -1.07 0.13 -29.22
N ASP A 24 -1.58 1.36 -29.13
CA ASP A 24 -0.77 2.57 -29.25
C ASP A 24 -0.43 3.15 -27.87
N SER A 25 0.74 2.77 -27.39
CA SER A 25 1.51 3.46 -26.36
C SER A 25 1.77 4.92 -26.80
N ARG A 26 0.93 5.86 -26.39
CA ARG A 26 1.21 7.31 -26.51
C ARG A 26 1.15 7.97 -25.14
N PRO A 27 2.19 8.73 -24.72
CA PRO A 27 2.19 9.42 -23.45
C PRO A 27 1.31 10.67 -23.55
N GLY A 28 0.25 10.75 -22.73
CA GLY A 28 -0.65 11.91 -22.74
C GLY A 28 -2.03 11.72 -22.11
N CYS A 29 -2.27 10.67 -21.32
CA CYS A 29 -3.50 10.56 -20.53
C CYS A 29 -3.34 11.29 -19.18
N PRO A 30 -4.19 12.28 -18.85
CA PRO A 30 -4.22 12.88 -17.52
C PRO A 30 -5.09 12.00 -16.62
N LEU A 31 -4.63 10.79 -16.34
CA LEU A 31 -5.24 9.86 -15.38
C LEU A 31 -4.17 8.86 -14.97
N LEU A 32 -3.19 9.37 -14.22
CA LEU A 32 -2.30 8.66 -13.28
C LEU A 32 -1.36 9.71 -12.67
N ASP A 33 -1.91 10.80 -12.11
CA ASP A 33 -1.15 11.65 -11.18
C ASP A 33 -1.33 11.13 -9.75
N HIS A 34 -0.72 9.98 -9.49
CA HIS A 34 -0.39 9.54 -8.13
C HIS A 34 1.13 9.43 -7.93
N GLY A 35 1.91 10.02 -8.85
CA GLY A 35 3.36 9.83 -8.94
C GLY A 35 4.23 10.96 -8.39
N THR A 36 3.71 12.16 -8.16
CA THR A 36 4.60 13.33 -7.95
C THR A 36 4.24 14.23 -6.77
N ARG A 37 4.14 13.64 -5.57
CA ARG A 37 4.45 14.35 -4.31
C ARG A 37 5.70 13.80 -3.64
N GLN A 38 6.75 13.55 -4.43
CA GLN A 38 8.06 13.05 -3.97
C GLN A 38 8.98 14.15 -3.38
N HIS A 39 8.45 15.30 -2.95
CA HIS A 39 9.25 16.53 -2.86
C HIS A 39 9.81 16.92 -1.49
N LYS A 40 10.10 16.01 -0.55
CA LYS A 40 10.87 16.47 0.64
C LYS A 40 11.71 15.48 1.45
N SER A 41 11.93 14.25 0.97
CA SER A 41 12.82 13.31 1.70
C SER A 41 14.10 12.93 0.94
N LEU A 42 14.35 13.50 -0.25
CA LEU A 42 15.35 12.96 -1.17
C LEU A 42 16.74 13.64 -1.13
N ASP A 43 16.99 14.62 -0.26
CA ASP A 43 18.31 15.25 -0.14
C ASP A 43 19.23 14.62 0.92
N LEU A 44 18.94 13.40 1.40
CA LEU A 44 19.77 12.72 2.39
C LEU A 44 20.41 11.47 1.80
N ASN A 45 21.74 11.53 1.68
CA ASN A 45 22.69 10.45 1.36
C ASN A 45 22.05 9.14 0.86
N PRO A 46 22.07 8.83 -0.45
CA PRO A 46 21.41 7.65 -1.03
C PRO A 46 21.94 6.30 -0.51
N LYS A 47 23.04 6.28 0.24
CA LYS A 47 23.57 5.09 0.92
C LYS A 47 22.97 4.85 2.31
N ALA A 48 22.28 5.83 2.90
CA ALA A 48 21.68 5.67 4.22
C ALA A 48 20.57 4.60 4.17
N LEU A 49 20.57 3.69 5.16
CA LEU A 49 19.58 2.61 5.26
C LEU A 49 18.14 3.14 5.22
N GLY A 50 17.89 4.32 5.79
CA GLY A 50 16.59 5.01 5.73
C GLY A 50 16.15 5.37 4.30
N THR A 51 17.04 5.92 3.48
CA THR A 51 16.72 6.31 2.09
C THR A 51 16.43 5.08 1.22
N ARG A 52 17.21 4.01 1.37
CA ARG A 52 16.96 2.74 0.65
C ARG A 52 15.68 2.04 1.11
N THR A 53 15.36 2.13 2.40
CA THR A 53 14.08 1.61 2.94
C THR A 53 12.90 2.39 2.41
N ASN A 54 13.01 3.72 2.29
CA ASN A 54 11.95 4.56 1.72
C ASN A 54 11.73 4.28 0.23
N LEU A 55 12.80 4.00 -0.53
CA LEU A 55 12.67 3.57 -1.93
C LEU A 55 11.95 2.22 -2.05
N ALA A 56 12.30 1.24 -1.22
CA ALA A 56 11.60 -0.05 -1.24
C ALA A 56 10.16 0.04 -0.71
N ALA A 57 9.89 0.95 0.23
CA ALA A 57 8.54 1.29 0.65
C ALA A 57 7.73 1.93 -0.49
N THR A 58 8.38 2.70 -1.36
CA THR A 58 7.78 3.28 -2.58
C THR A 58 7.46 2.19 -3.60
N ASP A 59 8.37 1.25 -3.84
CA ASP A 59 8.09 0.08 -4.69
C ASP A 59 6.88 -0.72 -4.16
N ALA A 60 6.79 -0.90 -2.85
CA ALA A 60 5.64 -1.56 -2.21
C ALA A 60 4.34 -0.74 -2.32
N ALA A 61 4.41 0.59 -2.26
CA ALA A 61 3.26 1.46 -2.50
C ALA A 61 2.77 1.39 -3.96
N GLU A 62 3.68 1.14 -4.91
CA GLU A 62 3.39 0.91 -6.33
C GLU A 62 2.99 -0.54 -6.64
N GLY A 63 2.87 -1.41 -5.62
CA GLY A 63 2.41 -2.79 -5.76
C GLY A 63 3.48 -3.79 -6.20
N ARG A 64 4.74 -3.38 -6.37
CA ARG A 64 5.88 -4.24 -6.71
C ARG A 64 6.43 -4.93 -5.46
N TYR A 65 5.62 -5.78 -4.85
CA TYR A 65 5.93 -6.40 -3.57
C TYR A 65 7.11 -7.37 -3.60
N PRO A 66 7.30 -8.23 -4.63
CA PRO A 66 8.46 -9.11 -4.72
C PRO A 66 9.78 -8.34 -4.79
N GLU A 67 9.84 -7.29 -5.61
CA GLU A 67 11.03 -6.45 -5.80
C GLU A 67 11.32 -5.62 -4.54
N ALA A 68 10.28 -5.07 -3.91
CA ALA A 68 10.39 -4.37 -2.64
C ALA A 68 10.97 -5.30 -1.56
N ALA A 69 10.48 -6.55 -1.47
CA ALA A 69 10.96 -7.54 -0.53
C ALA A 69 12.45 -7.84 -0.75
N ALA A 70 12.88 -8.09 -1.99
CA ALA A 70 14.30 -8.35 -2.30
C ALA A 70 15.22 -7.18 -1.93
N ARG A 71 14.79 -5.93 -2.16
CA ARG A 71 15.56 -4.75 -1.75
C ARG A 71 15.62 -4.62 -0.23
N LEU A 72 14.51 -4.85 0.47
CA LEU A 72 14.44 -4.80 1.92
C LEU A 72 15.23 -5.92 2.59
N GLU A 73 15.31 -7.11 1.98
CA GLU A 73 16.20 -8.20 2.39
C GLU A 73 17.67 -7.75 2.39
N ALA A 74 18.12 -7.14 1.29
CA ALA A 74 19.48 -6.62 1.18
C ALA A 74 19.77 -5.52 2.22
N VAL A 75 18.81 -4.61 2.44
CA VAL A 75 18.95 -3.55 3.45
C VAL A 75 18.99 -4.13 4.87
N ASN A 76 18.15 -5.12 5.18
CA ASN A 76 18.15 -5.79 6.48
C ASN A 76 19.43 -6.63 6.70
N ALA A 77 20.07 -7.13 5.64
CA ALA A 77 21.36 -7.83 5.77
C ALA A 77 22.50 -6.90 6.22
N GLU A 78 22.45 -5.62 5.84
CA GLU A 78 23.45 -4.61 6.22
C GLU A 78 23.23 -4.02 7.62
N GLY A 79 21.98 -4.00 8.09
CA GLY A 79 21.58 -3.52 9.41
C GLY A 79 20.45 -4.36 10.00
N PRO A 80 20.74 -5.58 10.48
CA PRO A 80 19.70 -6.52 10.90
C PRO A 80 19.02 -6.08 12.20
N GLY A 81 17.71 -6.30 12.27
CA GLY A 81 16.94 -6.12 13.50
C GLY A 81 16.33 -4.72 13.67
N ASP A 82 16.51 -3.79 12.73
CA ASP A 82 15.80 -2.52 12.79
C ASP A 82 14.28 -2.73 12.62
N PRO A 83 13.43 -2.34 13.59
CA PRO A 83 11.99 -2.55 13.52
C PRO A 83 11.32 -1.86 12.34
N TRP A 84 11.87 -0.73 11.88
CA TRP A 84 11.38 0.00 10.73
C TRP A 84 11.60 -0.81 9.44
N ILE A 85 12.81 -1.31 9.24
CA ILE A 85 13.16 -2.15 8.07
C ILE A 85 12.34 -3.45 8.12
N MET A 86 12.32 -4.11 9.28
CA MET A 86 11.57 -5.35 9.48
C MET A 86 10.08 -5.18 9.23
N GLY A 87 9.46 -4.08 9.70
CA GLY A 87 8.03 -3.83 9.46
C GLY A 87 7.69 -3.65 7.98
N HIS A 88 8.57 -2.99 7.21
CA HIS A 88 8.40 -2.88 5.75
C HIS A 88 8.62 -4.22 5.06
N LEU A 89 9.66 -4.96 5.46
CA LEU A 89 9.99 -6.26 4.89
C LEU A 89 8.86 -7.28 5.13
N GLY A 90 8.35 -7.37 6.36
CA GLY A 90 7.24 -8.26 6.69
C GLY A 90 5.96 -7.92 5.94
N TYR A 91 5.66 -6.62 5.78
CA TYR A 91 4.52 -6.19 4.96
C TYR A 91 4.70 -6.58 3.49
N ALA A 92 5.88 -6.32 2.91
CA ALA A 92 6.19 -6.67 1.53
C ALA A 92 6.11 -8.19 1.30
N TYR A 93 6.64 -9.01 2.22
CA TYR A 93 6.47 -10.47 2.17
C TYR A 93 5.01 -10.88 2.17
N ALA A 94 4.20 -10.32 3.08
CA ALA A 94 2.79 -10.67 3.18
C ALA A 94 2.04 -10.34 1.89
N LYS A 95 2.28 -9.15 1.33
CA LYS A 95 1.66 -8.71 0.07
C LYS A 95 2.19 -9.45 -1.17
N ALA A 96 3.41 -9.97 -1.13
CA ALA A 96 3.99 -10.84 -2.15
C ALA A 96 3.53 -12.32 -2.04
N GLY A 97 2.67 -12.66 -1.09
CA GLY A 97 2.23 -14.05 -0.85
C GLY A 97 3.24 -14.92 -0.10
N ARG A 98 4.35 -14.35 0.36
CA ARG A 98 5.40 -15.01 1.16
C ARG A 98 4.99 -15.04 2.64
N THR A 99 3.89 -15.74 2.92
CA THR A 99 3.26 -15.75 4.25
C THR A 99 4.17 -16.30 5.34
N ALA A 100 4.95 -17.34 5.05
CA ALA A 100 5.84 -17.95 6.04
C ALA A 100 6.91 -16.96 6.52
N GLU A 101 7.52 -16.21 5.60
CA GLU A 101 8.53 -15.19 5.92
C GLU A 101 7.93 -13.99 6.65
N ALA A 102 6.74 -13.54 6.26
CA ALA A 102 6.01 -12.50 7.01
C ALA A 102 5.74 -12.91 8.46
N ARG A 103 5.36 -14.17 8.70
CA ARG A 103 5.15 -14.73 10.05
C ARG A 103 6.44 -14.82 10.85
N ARG A 104 7.57 -15.14 10.22
CA ARG A 104 8.89 -15.10 10.88
C ARG A 104 9.24 -13.68 11.32
N ILE A 105 9.03 -12.69 10.46
CA ILE A 105 9.23 -11.27 10.80
C ILE A 105 8.36 -10.86 11.99
N LEU A 106 7.08 -11.27 12.01
CA LEU A 106 6.19 -11.03 13.15
C LEU A 106 6.73 -11.63 14.45
N ALA A 107 7.19 -12.88 14.42
CA ALA A 107 7.78 -13.53 15.60
C ALA A 107 9.00 -12.76 16.11
N THR A 108 9.89 -12.32 15.22
CA THR A 108 11.06 -11.53 15.59
C THR A 108 10.68 -10.15 16.14
N LEU A 109 9.77 -9.42 15.48
CA LEU A 109 9.31 -8.11 15.94
C LEU A 109 8.63 -8.19 17.31
N THR A 110 7.76 -9.18 17.52
CA THR A 110 7.04 -9.33 18.79
C THR A 110 7.95 -9.78 19.94
N GLY A 111 8.99 -10.57 19.65
CA GLY A 111 9.97 -11.00 20.64
C GLY A 111 11.01 -9.94 21.01
N ALA A 112 11.59 -9.26 20.02
CA ALA A 112 12.69 -8.32 20.23
C ALA A 112 12.24 -6.86 20.38
N HIS A 113 11.11 -6.49 19.75
CA HIS A 113 10.64 -5.11 19.67
C HIS A 113 9.12 -4.98 19.93
N PRO A 114 8.60 -5.47 21.06
CA PRO A 114 7.17 -5.42 21.35
C PRO A 114 6.59 -4.00 21.41
N ALA A 115 7.44 -2.98 21.59
CA ALA A 115 7.06 -1.57 21.54
C ALA A 115 6.89 -1.01 20.11
N ALA A 116 7.36 -1.73 19.08
CA ALA A 116 7.22 -1.39 17.66
C ALA A 116 5.81 -1.73 17.12
N THR A 117 4.78 -1.29 17.85
CA THR A 117 3.39 -1.68 17.64
C THR A 117 2.89 -1.36 16.23
N LEU A 118 3.29 -0.22 15.66
CA LEU A 118 2.93 0.14 14.29
C LEU A 118 3.49 -0.87 13.27
N HIS A 119 4.75 -1.29 13.44
CA HIS A 119 5.41 -2.21 12.51
C HIS A 119 4.80 -3.60 12.59
N ILE A 120 4.47 -4.07 13.80
CA ILE A 120 3.77 -5.34 13.99
C ILE A 120 2.37 -5.29 13.36
N ALA A 121 1.62 -4.21 13.61
CA ALA A 121 0.30 -4.00 13.01
C ALA A 121 0.36 -3.97 11.48
N ALA A 122 1.38 -3.34 10.90
CA ALA A 122 1.56 -3.27 9.46
C ALA A 122 1.72 -4.67 8.85
N VAL A 123 2.53 -5.55 9.44
CA VAL A 123 2.69 -6.92 8.90
C VAL A 123 1.37 -7.70 8.96
N HIS A 124 0.60 -7.59 10.05
CA HIS A 124 -0.75 -8.17 10.12
C HIS A 124 -1.70 -7.60 9.05
N ALA A 125 -1.65 -6.29 8.79
CA ALA A 125 -2.44 -5.66 7.72
C ALA A 125 -2.06 -6.21 6.34
N GLY A 126 -0.76 -6.41 6.08
CA GLY A 126 -0.26 -7.03 4.84
C GLY A 126 -0.75 -8.47 4.66
N LEU A 127 -0.92 -9.23 5.75
CA LEU A 127 -1.46 -10.59 5.77
C LEU A 127 -2.99 -10.64 5.61
N GLY A 128 -3.68 -9.49 5.60
CA GLY A 128 -5.15 -9.42 5.61
C GLY A 128 -5.77 -9.71 6.97
N GLU A 129 -4.97 -9.70 8.05
CA GLU A 129 -5.43 -9.97 9.41
C GLU A 129 -5.91 -8.68 10.10
N THR A 130 -6.99 -8.10 9.57
CA THR A 130 -7.52 -6.80 10.01
C THR A 130 -7.73 -6.71 11.52
N SER A 131 -8.36 -7.70 12.15
CA SER A 131 -8.63 -7.69 13.59
C SER A 131 -7.34 -7.59 14.41
N ARG A 132 -6.32 -8.39 14.06
CA ARG A 132 -5.02 -8.36 14.75
C ARG A 132 -4.25 -7.08 14.49
N ALA A 133 -4.29 -6.55 13.27
CA ALA A 133 -3.68 -5.26 12.98
C ALA A 133 -4.28 -4.16 13.88
N LEU A 134 -5.61 -4.11 13.99
CA LEU A 134 -6.31 -3.14 14.84
C LEU A 134 -6.02 -3.34 16.34
N GLU A 135 -5.88 -4.59 16.81
CA GLU A 135 -5.47 -4.87 18.20
C GLU A 135 -4.07 -4.32 18.53
N TRP A 136 -3.12 -4.48 17.61
CA TRP A 136 -1.78 -3.92 17.78
C TRP A 136 -1.77 -2.39 17.73
N LEU A 137 -2.63 -1.79 16.91
CA LEU A 137 -2.81 -0.33 16.90
C LEU A 137 -3.41 0.18 18.21
N ASP A 138 -4.41 -0.50 18.78
CA ASP A 138 -4.96 -0.16 20.10
C ASP A 138 -3.87 -0.20 21.18
N ARG A 139 -3.04 -1.24 21.16
CA ARG A 139 -1.89 -1.33 22.06
C ARG A 139 -0.97 -0.13 21.88
N GLY A 140 -0.66 0.24 20.65
CA GLY A 140 0.18 1.39 20.35
C GLY A 140 -0.39 2.72 20.87
N VAL A 141 -1.71 2.92 20.74
CA VAL A 141 -2.40 4.08 21.32
C VAL A 141 -2.29 4.04 22.85
N ALA A 142 -2.65 2.92 23.47
CA ALA A 142 -2.66 2.79 24.93
C ALA A 142 -1.28 2.97 25.57
N THR A 143 -0.21 2.56 24.89
CA THR A 143 1.17 2.68 25.40
C THR A 143 1.90 3.91 24.89
N HIS A 144 1.23 4.82 24.16
CA HIS A 144 1.86 5.97 23.48
C HIS A 144 3.14 5.58 22.73
N SER A 145 3.10 4.49 21.96
CA SER A 145 4.30 4.03 21.23
C SER A 145 4.78 5.12 20.27
N PRO A 146 6.09 5.48 20.26
CA PRO A 146 6.62 6.50 19.37
C PRO A 146 6.34 6.22 17.89
N SER A 147 6.26 4.93 17.52
CA SER A 147 5.95 4.52 16.16
C SER A 147 4.57 4.99 15.68
N MET A 148 3.63 5.23 16.59
CA MET A 148 2.25 5.64 16.27
C MET A 148 2.16 7.04 15.63
N LEU A 149 3.21 7.87 15.74
CA LEU A 149 3.28 9.17 15.06
C LEU A 149 3.01 9.06 13.55
N TRP A 150 3.39 7.93 12.95
CA TRP A 150 3.28 7.70 11.51
C TRP A 150 1.94 7.07 11.08
N LEU A 151 1.04 6.73 12.01
CA LEU A 151 -0.18 5.96 11.70
C LEU A 151 -1.02 6.64 10.60
N LYS A 152 -1.26 7.95 10.71
CA LYS A 152 -2.13 8.70 9.79
C LYS A 152 -1.59 8.73 8.35
N THR A 153 -0.26 8.70 8.19
CA THR A 153 0.40 8.90 6.89
C THR A 153 0.88 7.60 6.25
N ASP A 154 1.02 6.53 7.03
CA ASP A 154 1.50 5.25 6.56
C ASP A 154 0.54 4.59 5.55
N PHE A 155 1.08 4.25 4.38
CA PHE A 155 0.33 3.66 3.27
C PHE A 155 -0.10 2.22 3.54
N ARG A 156 0.61 1.51 4.42
CA ARG A 156 0.36 0.09 4.71
C ARG A 156 -1.01 -0.15 5.35
N PHE A 157 -1.61 0.91 5.90
CA PHE A 157 -2.94 0.89 6.49
C PHE A 157 -4.03 1.49 5.60
N VAL A 158 -3.76 1.80 4.32
CA VAL A 158 -4.79 2.34 3.41
C VAL A 158 -6.06 1.50 3.40
N GLY A 159 -5.93 0.17 3.41
CA GLY A 159 -7.07 -0.76 3.47
C GLY A 159 -7.84 -0.77 4.79
N LEU A 160 -7.29 -0.21 5.88
CA LEU A 160 -7.94 -0.12 7.18
C LEU A 160 -8.53 1.26 7.47
N ARG A 161 -8.31 2.25 6.60
CA ARG A 161 -8.77 3.64 6.85
C ARG A 161 -10.29 3.79 6.92
N SER A 162 -11.04 2.84 6.37
CA SER A 162 -12.50 2.77 6.45
C SER A 162 -13.00 2.07 7.71
N GLU A 163 -12.14 1.38 8.47
CA GLU A 163 -12.52 0.70 9.69
C GLU A 163 -12.84 1.71 10.81
N PRO A 164 -14.02 1.64 11.44
CA PRO A 164 -14.38 2.57 12.51
C PRO A 164 -13.36 2.62 13.65
N ARG A 165 -12.79 1.46 14.00
CA ARG A 165 -11.76 1.32 15.03
C ARG A 165 -10.46 2.03 14.63
N TYR A 166 -10.04 1.91 13.38
CA TYR A 166 -8.87 2.65 12.87
C TYR A 166 -9.09 4.16 12.94
N VAL A 167 -10.27 4.64 12.54
CA VAL A 167 -10.59 6.06 12.57
C VAL A 167 -10.55 6.61 14.00
N ALA A 168 -11.05 5.86 14.98
CA ALA A 168 -10.98 6.22 16.39
C ALA A 168 -9.53 6.30 16.89
N GLN A 169 -8.71 5.28 16.58
CA GLN A 169 -7.29 5.25 16.92
C GLN A 169 -6.55 6.45 16.33
N ALA A 170 -6.73 6.71 15.03
CA ALA A 170 -6.10 7.84 14.36
C ALA A 170 -6.50 9.19 14.97
N LYS A 171 -7.76 9.36 15.39
CA LYS A 171 -8.24 10.59 16.04
C LYS A 171 -7.69 10.80 17.45
N SER A 172 -7.39 9.72 18.17
CA SER A 172 -6.83 9.80 19.53
C SER A 172 -5.36 10.24 19.56
N LEU A 173 -4.67 10.19 18.42
CA LEU A 173 -3.30 10.65 18.29
C LEU A 173 -3.26 12.16 18.05
N PRO A 174 -2.27 12.87 18.62
CA PRO A 174 -2.10 14.32 18.45
C PRO A 174 -1.94 14.74 16.99
#